data_AF-A0A448WHE6-F1
#
_entry.id   AF-A0A448WHE6-F1
#
_cell.length_a   1.000
_cell.length_b   1.000
_cell.length_c   1.000
_cell.angle_alpha   90.00
_cell.angle_beta   90.00
_cell.angle_gamma   90.00
#
_symmetry.space_group_name_H-M   'P 1'
#
loop_
_entity.id
_entity.type
_entity.pdbx_description
1 polymer ?
#
loop_
_entity_poly.entity_id
_entity_poly.type
_entity_poly.pdbx_seq_one_letter_code
_entity_poly.pdbx_strand_id
1 'polypeptide(L)'
;MLNLPEYRLIAEFGATGGALTSVEYRAVNLLRYVSSTDYLLLACEVVFVIFILYYIIEEFFELKRIGLMPYLSQFWSWVDLLLIVISFICAAFNIYRTISVDKILQGLLKQGDDVYANFDLLSYWQVNFDYAIAITVFIAWIKIFKYVGFNKTMSQLSQTLSRCVGDLVGFAVMFFIVFFAFAQFGYLAFGTQVDDYQNFQSAV
;
A
#
# COMPACT_ATOMS: atom_id res chain seq x y z
N MET A 1 12.70 -3.42 -22.48
CA MET A 1 12.45 -3.37 -21.02
C MET A 1 13.66 -3.94 -20.33
N LEU A 2 14.53 -3.08 -19.79
CA LEU A 2 15.66 -3.50 -18.96
C LEU A 2 15.17 -3.49 -17.51
N ASN A 3 14.52 -4.58 -17.10
CA ASN A 3 14.28 -4.82 -15.68
C ASN A 3 15.63 -5.11 -15.05
N LEU A 4 16.04 -4.36 -14.04
CA LEU A 4 17.22 -4.69 -13.24
C LEU A 4 16.70 -5.49 -12.04
N PRO A 5 16.83 -6.83 -12.04
CA PRO A 5 16.46 -7.64 -10.89
C PRO A 5 17.50 -7.41 -9.78
N GLU A 6 17.06 -6.89 -8.64
CA GLU A 6 17.88 -6.85 -7.43
C GLU A 6 17.59 -8.11 -6.60
N TYR A 7 18.66 -8.80 -6.22
CA TYR A 7 18.60 -9.97 -5.36
C TYR A 7 19.21 -9.63 -4.00
N ARG A 8 18.47 -9.89 -2.94
CA ARG A 8 18.98 -9.74 -1.57
C ARG A 8 18.91 -11.09 -0.88
N LEU A 9 20.09 -11.63 -0.56
CA LEU A 9 20.27 -12.88 0.16
C LEU A 9 20.62 -12.53 1.60
N ILE A 10 19.77 -12.91 2.54
CA ILE A 10 19.98 -12.67 3.97
C ILE A 10 20.19 -14.03 4.65
N ALA A 11 21.28 -14.15 5.38
CA ALA A 11 21.55 -15.28 6.25
C ALA A 11 21.63 -14.78 7.69
N GLU A 12 20.62 -15.09 8.49
CA GLU A 12 20.52 -14.75 9.90
C GLU A 12 21.07 -15.90 10.74
N PHE A 13 22.07 -15.62 11.56
CA PHE A 13 22.67 -16.60 12.47
C PHE A 13 22.09 -16.40 13.87
N GLY A 14 21.23 -17.32 14.29
CA GLY A 14 20.63 -17.27 15.61
C GLY A 14 21.68 -17.55 16.70
N ALA A 15 21.49 -16.97 17.89
CA ALA A 15 22.36 -17.21 19.04
C ALA A 15 22.41 -18.69 19.48
N THR A 16 21.43 -19.50 19.06
CA THR A 16 21.36 -20.96 19.24
C THR A 16 22.20 -21.75 18.24
N GLY A 17 22.87 -21.09 17.29
CA GLY A 17 23.78 -21.70 16.31
C GLY A 17 23.14 -22.16 15.00
N GLY A 18 21.85 -21.87 14.77
CA GLY A 18 21.17 -22.13 13.50
C GLY A 18 21.40 -21.03 12.45
N ALA A 19 21.26 -21.38 11.17
CA ALA A 19 21.28 -20.42 10.06
C ALA A 19 19.89 -20.37 9.39
N LEU A 20 19.23 -19.23 9.47
CA LEU A 20 17.98 -18.93 8.77
C LEU A 20 18.32 -18.16 7.51
N THR A 21 17.91 -18.68 6.35
CA THR A 21 18.16 -18.03 5.07
C THR A 21 16.87 -17.49 4.50
N SER A 22 16.84 -16.21 4.14
CA SER A 22 15.73 -15.58 3.44
C SER A 22 16.21 -14.92 2.16
N VAL A 23 15.39 -15.00 1.12
CA VAL A 23 15.69 -14.46 -0.20
C VAL A 23 14.60 -13.48 -0.58
N GLU A 24 15.00 -12.28 -0.96
CA GLU A 24 14.09 -11.25 -1.44
C GLU A 24 14.43 -10.92 -2.90
N TYR A 25 13.44 -11.08 -3.78
CA TYR A 25 13.54 -10.77 -5.20
C TYR A 25 12.77 -9.47 -5.47
N ARG A 26 13.47 -8.42 -5.90
CA ARG A 26 12.83 -7.14 -6.28
C ARG A 26 13.11 -6.83 -7.74
N ALA A 27 12.08 -6.92 -8.57
CA ALA A 27 12.16 -6.49 -9.96
C ALA A 27 11.79 -5.01 -10.06
N VAL A 28 12.78 -4.15 -10.32
CA VAL A 28 12.57 -2.71 -10.38
C VAL A 28 13.01 -2.15 -11.73
N ASN A 29 12.08 -1.47 -12.40
CA ASN A 29 12.37 -0.68 -13.61
C ASN A 29 12.99 0.67 -13.23
N LEU A 30 14.32 0.68 -13.12
CA LEU A 30 15.10 1.87 -12.75
C LEU A 30 15.25 2.86 -13.91
N LEU A 31 15.45 2.36 -15.14
CA LEU A 31 15.56 3.19 -16.34
C LEU A 31 14.18 3.40 -16.96
N ARG A 32 13.70 4.65 -16.89
CA ARG A 32 12.52 5.12 -17.62
C ARG A 32 12.95 5.91 -18.85
N TYR A 33 12.09 5.93 -19.87
CA TYR A 33 12.23 6.72 -21.11
C TYR A 33 13.18 6.16 -22.16
N VAL A 34 13.28 4.84 -22.28
CA VAL A 34 14.11 4.19 -23.32
C VAL A 34 13.25 3.64 -24.45
N SER A 35 12.01 3.22 -24.14
CA SER A 35 11.11 2.56 -25.09
C SER A 35 9.88 3.42 -25.41
N SER A 36 9.29 3.23 -26.61
CA SER A 36 8.04 3.89 -27.02
C SER A 36 6.89 3.70 -26.02
N THR A 37 6.87 2.56 -25.31
CA THR A 37 5.93 2.25 -24.23
C THR A 37 6.06 3.16 -23.01
N ASP A 38 7.25 3.70 -22.76
CA ASP A 38 7.54 4.52 -21.58
C ASP A 38 6.96 5.93 -21.73
N TYR A 39 6.77 6.40 -22.97
CA TYR A 39 6.05 7.65 -23.26
C TYR A 39 4.55 7.53 -22.95
N LEU A 40 3.95 6.35 -23.15
CA LEU A 40 2.56 6.09 -22.75
C LEU A 40 2.46 6.13 -21.22
N LEU A 41 3.42 5.52 -20.52
CA LEU A 41 3.47 5.56 -19.06
C LEU A 41 3.55 7.01 -18.54
N LEU A 42 4.36 7.87 -19.17
CA LEU A 42 4.41 9.30 -18.84
C LEU A 42 3.06 9.99 -19.04
N ALA A 43 2.38 9.72 -20.16
CA ALA A 43 1.06 10.27 -20.39
C ALA A 43 0.07 9.84 -19.28
N CYS A 44 0.13 8.58 -18.84
CA CYS A 44 -0.67 8.10 -17.71
C CYS A 44 -0.33 8.79 -16.38
N GLU A 45 0.94 9.11 -16.13
CA GLU A 45 1.34 9.85 -14.92
C GLU A 45 0.82 11.28 -14.91
N VAL A 46 0.86 11.97 -16.06
CA VAL A 46 0.29 13.30 -16.20
C VAL A 46 -1.22 13.27 -15.98
N VAL A 47 -1.92 12.28 -16.57
CA VAL A 47 -3.35 12.09 -16.34
C VAL A 47 -3.65 11.81 -14.86
N PHE A 48 -2.83 11.00 -14.18
CA PHE A 48 -3.00 10.72 -12.75
C PHE A 48 -2.88 11.98 -11.89
N VAL A 49 -1.90 12.86 -12.16
CA VAL A 49 -1.76 14.15 -11.47
C VAL A 49 -2.97 15.05 -11.72
N ILE A 50 -3.48 15.11 -12.95
CA ILE A 50 -4.71 15.86 -13.27
C ILE A 50 -5.91 15.31 -12.49
N PHE A 51 -6.01 13.99 -12.36
CA PHE A 51 -7.10 13.33 -11.63
C PHE A 51 -7.06 13.65 -10.12
N ILE A 52 -5.87 13.71 -9.53
CA ILE A 52 -5.69 14.16 -8.14
C ILE A 52 -6.15 15.60 -7.96
N LEU A 53 -5.75 16.51 -8.87
CA LEU A 53 -6.17 17.91 -8.81
C LEU A 53 -7.70 18.04 -8.92
N TYR A 54 -8.32 17.27 -9.81
CA TYR A 54 -9.78 17.21 -9.93
C TYR A 54 -10.43 16.80 -8.60
N TYR A 55 -9.96 15.73 -7.95
CA TYR A 55 -10.52 15.29 -6.66
C TYR A 55 -10.32 16.30 -5.54
N ILE A 56 -9.17 16.98 -5.47
CA ILE A 56 -8.94 18.03 -4.48
C ILE A 56 -9.95 19.18 -4.66
N ILE A 57 -10.24 19.56 -5.90
CA ILE A 57 -11.22 20.61 -6.20
C ILE A 57 -12.64 20.15 -5.83
N GLU A 58 -13.03 18.94 -6.22
CA GLU A 58 -14.34 18.35 -5.88
C GLU A 58 -14.56 18.33 -4.37
N GLU A 59 -13.58 17.83 -3.62
CA GLU A 59 -13.57 17.77 -2.16
C GLU A 59 -13.72 19.16 -1.53
N PHE A 60 -13.00 20.16 -2.06
CA PHE A 60 -13.07 21.53 -1.56
C PHE A 60 -14.47 22.15 -1.76
N PHE A 61 -15.12 21.87 -2.89
CA PHE A 61 -16.49 22.31 -3.14
C PHE A 61 -17.50 21.62 -2.21
N GLU A 62 -17.34 20.31 -1.96
CA GLU A 62 -18.18 19.56 -1.04
C GLU A 62 -18.05 20.08 0.40
N LEU A 63 -16.81 20.33 0.85
CA LEU A 63 -16.50 20.88 2.16
C LEU A 63 -17.12 22.27 2.37
N LYS A 64 -17.08 23.12 1.35
CA LYS A 64 -17.68 24.47 1.39
C LYS A 64 -19.21 24.43 1.43
N ARG A 65 -19.84 23.42 0.81
CA ARG A 65 -21.30 23.30 0.73
C ARG A 65 -21.90 22.73 2.02
N ILE A 66 -21.26 21.72 2.59
CA ILE A 66 -21.77 20.96 3.76
C ILE A 66 -21.28 21.60 5.08
N GLY A 67 -20.11 22.23 5.07
CA GLY A 67 -19.44 22.77 6.26
C GLY A 67 -18.57 21.73 6.99
N LEU A 68 -17.53 22.20 7.69
CA LEU A 68 -16.49 21.34 8.30
C LEU A 68 -17.02 20.34 9.35
N MET A 69 -17.99 20.73 10.17
CA MET A 69 -18.48 19.90 11.28
C MET A 69 -19.26 18.64 10.83
N PRO A 70 -20.28 18.74 9.96
CA PRO A 70 -20.97 17.55 9.45
C PRO A 70 -20.10 16.70 8.52
N TYR A 71 -19.14 17.31 7.82
CA TYR A 71 -18.22 16.60 6.95
C TYR A 71 -17.39 15.54 7.70
N LEU A 72 -16.85 15.89 8.88
CA LEU A 72 -16.03 14.96 9.69
C LEU A 72 -16.83 13.84 10.35
N SER A 73 -18.16 13.92 10.39
CA SER A 73 -19.00 12.87 10.96
C SER A 73 -19.37 11.76 9.97
N GLN A 74 -19.18 11.98 8.66
CA GLN A 74 -19.60 11.06 7.63
C GLN A 74 -18.48 10.07 7.28
N PHE A 75 -18.78 8.76 7.34
CA PHE A 75 -17.80 7.71 7.04
C PHE A 75 -17.16 7.85 5.64
N TRP A 76 -17.97 8.18 4.64
CA TRP A 76 -17.49 8.33 3.26
C TRP A 76 -16.50 9.49 3.08
N SER A 77 -16.67 10.57 3.84
CA SER A 77 -15.77 11.72 3.84
C SER A 77 -14.37 11.35 4.33
N TRP A 78 -14.27 10.47 5.35
CA TRP A 78 -12.97 9.95 5.79
C TRP A 78 -12.28 9.11 4.72
N VAL A 79 -13.04 8.30 3.97
CA VAL A 79 -12.51 7.49 2.87
C VAL A 79 -12.01 8.38 1.72
N ASP A 80 -12.77 9.42 1.38
CA ASP A 80 -12.41 10.39 0.34
C ASP A 80 -11.15 11.18 0.72
N LEU A 81 -11.06 11.67 1.96
CA LEU A 81 -9.87 12.35 2.50
C LEU A 81 -8.63 11.43 2.49
N LEU A 82 -8.77 10.18 2.92
CA LEU A 82 -7.67 9.21 2.96
C LEU A 82 -7.15 8.90 1.55
N LEU A 83 -8.04 8.80 0.56
CA LEU A 83 -7.66 8.62 -0.84
C LEU A 83 -6.85 9.81 -1.36
N ILE A 84 -7.26 11.05 -1.06
CA ILE A 84 -6.53 12.26 -1.45
C ILE A 84 -5.14 12.30 -0.80
N VAL A 85 -5.03 11.98 0.49
CA VAL A 85 -3.74 11.97 1.21
C VAL A 85 -2.78 10.95 0.61
N ILE A 86 -3.23 9.71 0.40
CA ILE A 86 -2.37 8.64 -0.17
C ILE A 86 -1.98 8.98 -1.60
N SER A 87 -2.91 9.46 -2.44
CA SER A 87 -2.60 9.82 -3.83
C SER A 87 -1.62 11.00 -3.93
N PHE A 88 -1.71 11.98 -3.03
CA PHE A 88 -0.73 13.06 -2.94
C PHE A 88 0.66 12.57 -2.54
N ILE A 89 0.75 11.69 -1.54
CA ILE A 89 2.02 11.04 -1.13
C ILE A 89 2.61 10.27 -2.31
N CYS A 90 1.79 9.49 -3.02
CA CYS A 90 2.21 8.75 -4.21
C CYS A 90 2.74 9.68 -5.31
N ALA A 91 2.06 10.80 -5.59
CA ALA A 91 2.52 11.77 -6.59
C ALA A 91 3.87 12.41 -6.20
N ALA A 92 4.00 12.84 -4.94
CA ALA A 92 5.25 13.40 -4.42
C ALA A 92 6.40 12.39 -4.49
N PHE A 93 6.13 11.13 -4.13
CA PHE A 93 7.12 10.05 -4.20
C PHE A 93 7.56 9.76 -5.64
N ASN A 94 6.65 9.79 -6.62
CA ASN A 94 6.97 9.59 -8.03
C ASN A 94 7.95 10.65 -8.57
N ILE A 95 7.71 11.92 -8.21
CA ILE A 95 8.60 13.05 -8.56
C ILE A 95 9.97 12.87 -7.87
N TYR A 96 9.97 12.57 -6.57
CA TYR A 96 11.21 12.36 -5.81
C TYR A 96 12.04 11.20 -6.36
N ARG A 97 11.40 10.10 -6.76
CA ARG A 97 12.05 8.95 -7.39
C ARG A 97 12.74 9.35 -8.69
N THR A 98 12.05 10.10 -9.55
CA THR A 98 12.60 10.54 -10.84
C THR A 98 13.86 11.40 -10.65
N ILE A 99 13.84 12.32 -9.69
CA ILE A 99 14.99 13.17 -9.36
C ILE A 99 16.15 12.35 -8.75
N SER A 100 15.83 11.40 -7.87
CA SER A 100 16.83 10.59 -7.18
C SER A 100 17.56 9.64 -8.14
N VAL A 101 16.81 9.02 -9.07
CA VAL A 101 17.38 8.17 -10.12
C VAL A 101 18.32 8.96 -11.01
N ASP A 102 17.92 10.15 -11.46
CA ASP A 102 18.75 11.01 -12.31
C ASP A 102 20.06 11.41 -11.61
N LYS A 103 19.99 11.76 -10.31
CA LYS A 103 21.19 12.06 -9.51
C LYS A 103 22.15 10.87 -9.37
N ILE A 104 21.61 9.68 -9.09
CA ILE A 104 22.43 8.46 -8.95
C ILE A 104 23.06 8.11 -10.30
N LEU A 105 22.31 8.19 -11.39
CA LEU A 105 22.80 7.91 -12.74
C LEU A 105 23.90 8.91 -13.16
N GLN A 106 23.71 10.20 -12.90
CA GLN A 106 24.73 11.23 -13.18
C GLN A 106 25.99 11.07 -12.30
N GLY A 107 25.84 10.58 -11.06
CA GLY A 107 26.97 10.25 -10.20
C GLY A 107 27.80 9.09 -10.73
N LEU A 108 27.13 8.03 -11.18
CA LEU A 108 27.77 6.84 -11.77
C LEU A 108 28.49 7.17 -13.09
N LEU A 109 27.86 7.97 -13.95
CA LEU A 109 28.48 8.43 -15.20
C LEU A 109 29.73 9.30 -14.99
N LYS A 110 29.85 10.00 -13.85
CA LYS A 110 31.01 10.84 -13.51
C LYS A 110 32.14 10.08 -12.83
N GLN A 111 31.83 8.98 -12.15
CA GLN A 111 32.79 8.28 -11.28
C GLN A 111 33.41 7.02 -11.91
N GLY A 112 32.91 6.59 -13.08
CA GLY A 112 33.44 5.45 -13.83
C GLY A 112 32.86 4.09 -13.38
N ASP A 113 32.96 3.09 -14.26
CA ASP A 113 32.27 1.78 -14.18
C ASP A 113 32.64 0.89 -12.96
N ASP A 114 33.64 1.27 -12.16
CA ASP A 114 34.18 0.43 -11.07
C ASP A 114 33.49 0.63 -9.71
N VAL A 115 32.47 1.50 -9.60
CA VAL A 115 31.77 1.77 -8.33
C VAL A 115 30.40 1.10 -8.31
N TYR A 116 30.18 0.25 -7.30
CA TYR A 116 28.89 -0.38 -7.04
C TYR A 116 27.80 0.68 -6.79
N ALA A 117 26.76 0.65 -7.62
CA ALA A 117 25.59 1.49 -7.47
C ALA A 117 24.65 0.92 -6.40
N ASN A 118 24.52 1.61 -5.27
CA ASN A 118 23.60 1.20 -4.20
C ASN A 118 22.14 1.54 -4.57
N PHE A 119 21.40 0.57 -5.12
CA PHE A 119 19.98 0.70 -5.45
C PHE A 119 19.02 0.15 -4.38
N ASP A 120 19.51 -0.51 -3.32
CA ASP A 120 18.68 -1.18 -2.30
C ASP A 120 17.68 -0.24 -1.61
N LEU A 121 18.09 0.99 -1.28
CA LEU A 121 17.16 1.97 -0.69
C LEU A 121 16.06 2.35 -1.69
N LEU A 122 16.43 2.54 -2.96
CA LEU A 122 15.49 2.94 -4.00
C LEU A 122 14.49 1.82 -4.31
N SER A 123 14.96 0.56 -4.35
CA SER A 123 14.10 -0.60 -4.58
C SER A 123 13.16 -0.84 -3.39
N TYR A 124 13.64 -0.67 -2.16
CA TYR A 124 12.80 -0.74 -0.96
C TYR A 124 11.66 0.28 -1.00
N TRP A 125 11.97 1.55 -1.29
CA TRP A 125 10.93 2.56 -1.39
C TRP A 125 9.97 2.32 -2.57
N GLN A 126 10.47 1.74 -3.66
CA GLN A 126 9.61 1.38 -4.79
C GLN A 126 8.60 0.29 -4.45
N VAL A 127 9.01 -0.75 -3.72
CA VAL A 127 8.07 -1.81 -3.27
C VAL A 127 6.99 -1.21 -2.37
N ASN A 128 7.36 -0.34 -1.43
CA ASN A 128 6.39 0.35 -0.59
C ASN A 128 5.43 1.25 -1.39
N PHE A 129 5.94 1.92 -2.42
CA PHE A 129 5.13 2.74 -3.32
C PHE A 129 4.13 1.90 -4.12
N ASP A 130 4.52 0.71 -4.59
CA ASP A 130 3.62 -0.20 -5.30
C ASP A 130 2.47 -0.68 -4.39
N TYR A 131 2.78 -1.01 -3.13
CA TYR A 131 1.75 -1.30 -2.12
C TYR A 131 0.80 -0.10 -1.89
N ALA A 132 1.33 1.12 -1.81
CA ALA A 132 0.50 2.32 -1.64
C ALA A 132 -0.42 2.57 -2.84
N ILE A 133 0.06 2.35 -4.07
CA ILE A 133 -0.78 2.42 -5.28
C ILE A 133 -1.86 1.34 -5.23
N ALA A 134 -1.52 0.09 -4.90
CA ALA A 134 -2.48 -1.00 -4.84
C ALA A 134 -3.61 -0.70 -3.84
N ILE A 135 -3.27 -0.18 -2.66
CA ILE A 135 -4.25 0.26 -1.66
C ILE A 135 -5.11 1.39 -2.21
N THR A 136 -4.52 2.37 -2.89
CA THR A 136 -5.27 3.49 -3.50
C THR A 136 -6.29 2.98 -4.52
N VAL A 137 -5.88 2.06 -5.40
CA VAL A 137 -6.75 1.46 -6.41
C VAL A 137 -7.88 0.65 -5.75
N PHE A 138 -7.56 -0.11 -4.70
CA PHE A 138 -8.57 -0.86 -3.94
C PHE A 138 -9.62 0.05 -3.30
N ILE A 139 -9.20 1.15 -2.66
CA ILE A 139 -10.13 2.13 -2.08
C ILE A 139 -10.95 2.82 -3.17
N ALA A 140 -10.33 3.17 -4.31
CA ALA A 140 -11.05 3.74 -5.45
C ALA A 140 -12.13 2.77 -5.99
N TRP A 141 -11.86 1.47 -5.99
CA TRP A 141 -12.88 0.45 -6.31
C TRP A 141 -14.01 0.42 -5.28
N ILE A 142 -13.70 0.49 -3.98
CA ILE A 142 -14.73 0.58 -2.93
C ILE A 142 -15.60 1.83 -3.11
N LYS A 143 -15.02 2.95 -3.54
CA LYS A 143 -15.74 4.20 -3.80
C LYS A 143 -16.85 4.03 -4.85
N ILE A 144 -16.73 3.06 -5.78
CA ILE A 144 -17.79 2.74 -6.75
C ILE A 144 -19.07 2.30 -6.02
N PHE A 145 -18.99 1.59 -4.89
CA PHE A 145 -20.18 1.20 -4.11
C PHE A 145 -20.99 2.41 -3.60
N LYS A 146 -20.33 3.55 -3.32
CA LYS A 146 -21.01 4.81 -2.98
C LYS A 146 -21.95 5.26 -4.12
N TYR A 147 -21.49 5.13 -5.36
CA TYR A 147 -22.21 5.56 -6.56
C TYR A 147 -23.14 4.50 -7.16
N VAL A 148 -23.04 3.23 -6.77
CA VAL A 148 -23.99 2.18 -7.20
C VAL A 148 -25.25 2.17 -6.33
N GLY A 149 -25.19 2.74 -5.13
CA GLY A 149 -26.31 2.89 -4.19
C GLY A 149 -27.48 3.76 -4.67
N PHE A 150 -27.41 4.40 -5.84
CA PHE A 150 -28.51 5.19 -6.40
C PHE A 150 -29.74 4.35 -6.79
N ASN A 151 -29.59 3.02 -6.93
CA ASN A 151 -30.74 2.13 -7.07
C ASN A 151 -31.34 1.78 -5.70
N LYS A 152 -32.67 1.90 -5.56
CA LYS A 152 -33.41 1.66 -4.30
C LYS A 152 -33.11 0.29 -3.67
N THR A 153 -32.91 -0.75 -4.48
CA THR A 153 -32.61 -2.10 -3.98
C THR A 153 -31.20 -2.23 -3.39
N MET A 154 -30.21 -1.55 -3.96
CA MET A 154 -28.82 -1.59 -3.48
C MET A 154 -28.62 -0.71 -2.25
N SER A 155 -29.30 0.45 -2.18
CA SER A 155 -29.28 1.29 -0.98
C SER A 155 -29.84 0.55 0.24
N GLN A 156 -30.88 -0.27 0.07
CA GLN A 156 -31.47 -1.07 1.16
C GLN A 156 -30.48 -2.10 1.70
N LEU A 157 -29.76 -2.81 0.82
CA LEU A 157 -28.72 -3.77 1.22
C LEU A 157 -27.59 -3.09 2.01
N SER A 158 -27.10 -1.94 1.54
CA SER A 158 -26.08 -1.16 2.24
C SER A 158 -26.57 -0.69 3.61
N GLN A 159 -27.85 -0.33 3.74
CA GLN A 159 -28.42 0.11 5.01
C GLN A 159 -28.61 -1.07 5.98
N THR A 160 -29.03 -2.25 5.51
CA THR A 160 -29.11 -3.45 6.35
C THR A 160 -27.73 -3.86 6.85
N LEU A 161 -26.71 -3.80 5.98
CA LEU A 161 -25.33 -4.09 6.37
C LEU A 161 -24.83 -3.10 7.41
N SER A 162 -25.00 -1.80 7.16
CA SER A 162 -24.61 -0.75 8.13
C SER A 162 -25.32 -0.90 9.47
N ARG A 163 -26.56 -1.41 9.49
CA ARG A 163 -27.34 -1.58 10.72
C ARG A 163 -26.93 -2.81 11.52
N CYS A 164 -26.49 -3.89 10.87
CA CYS A 164 -26.00 -5.10 11.56
C CYS A 164 -24.51 -5.05 11.93
N VAL A 165 -23.73 -4.09 11.41
CA VAL A 165 -22.30 -3.94 11.74
C VAL A 165 -22.08 -3.82 13.25
N GLY A 166 -22.94 -3.13 14.00
CA GLY A 166 -22.80 -3.04 15.46
C GLY A 166 -22.83 -4.40 16.16
N ASP A 167 -23.81 -5.24 15.80
CA ASP A 167 -23.95 -6.59 16.35
C ASP A 167 -22.80 -7.51 15.88
N LEU A 168 -22.40 -7.39 14.61
CA LEU A 168 -21.29 -8.14 14.04
C LEU A 168 -19.96 -7.81 14.72
N VAL A 169 -19.71 -6.52 15.03
CA VAL A 169 -18.52 -6.09 15.77
C VAL A 169 -18.52 -6.67 17.18
N GLY A 170 -19.67 -6.69 17.87
CA GLY A 170 -19.79 -7.33 19.18
C GLY A 170 -19.47 -8.83 19.13
N PHE A 171 -20.01 -9.54 18.13
CA PHE A 171 -19.69 -10.95 17.90
C PHE A 171 -18.21 -11.16 17.54
N ALA A 172 -17.65 -10.31 16.68
CA ALA A 172 -16.25 -10.38 16.27
C ALA A 172 -15.30 -10.20 17.46
N VAL A 173 -15.58 -9.30 18.39
CA VAL A 173 -14.77 -9.13 19.61
C VAL A 173 -14.75 -10.41 20.45
N MET A 174 -15.92 -11.04 20.67
CA MET A 174 -15.98 -12.31 21.39
C MET A 174 -15.22 -13.42 20.67
N PHE A 175 -15.38 -13.50 19.33
CA PHE A 175 -14.66 -14.45 18.49
C PHE A 175 -13.14 -14.26 18.59
N PHE A 176 -12.65 -13.02 18.45
CA PHE A 176 -11.22 -12.73 18.51
C PHE A 176 -10.62 -13.01 19.89
N ILE A 177 -11.35 -12.80 20.99
CA ILE A 177 -10.87 -13.16 22.34
C ILE A 177 -10.60 -14.67 22.43
N VAL A 178 -11.56 -15.50 21.98
CA VAL A 178 -11.41 -16.96 22.01
C VAL A 178 -10.32 -17.40 21.02
N PHE A 179 -10.29 -16.80 19.82
CA PHE A 179 -9.28 -17.08 18.79
C PHE A 179 -7.86 -16.80 19.28
N PHE A 180 -7.61 -15.62 19.85
CA PHE A 180 -6.30 -15.28 20.41
C PHE A 180 -5.93 -16.12 21.63
N ALA A 181 -6.89 -16.54 22.45
CA ALA A 181 -6.62 -17.46 23.55
C ALA A 181 -6.10 -18.81 23.03
N PHE A 182 -6.69 -19.34 21.96
CA PHE A 182 -6.20 -20.57 21.32
C PHE A 182 -4.88 -20.37 20.57
N ALA A 183 -4.68 -19.24 19.88
CA ALA A 183 -3.40 -18.91 19.24
C ALA A 183 -2.26 -18.83 20.28
N GLN A 184 -2.51 -18.18 21.42
CA GLN A 184 -1.56 -18.10 22.53
C GLN A 184 -1.29 -19.48 23.15
N PHE A 185 -2.33 -20.29 23.34
CA PHE A 185 -2.17 -21.66 23.83
C PHE A 185 -1.34 -22.51 22.84
N GLY A 186 -1.63 -22.43 21.54
CA GLY A 186 -0.89 -23.13 20.49
C GLY A 186 0.58 -22.72 20.42
N TYR A 187 0.86 -21.42 20.52
CA TYR A 187 2.22 -20.89 20.63
C TYR A 187 2.97 -21.47 21.85
N LEU A 188 2.34 -21.51 23.03
CA LEU A 188 2.97 -22.04 24.24
C LEU A 188 3.13 -23.57 24.23
N ALA A 189 2.17 -24.30 23.66
CA ALA A 189 2.18 -25.76 23.64
C ALA A 189 3.09 -26.34 22.54
N PHE A 190 3.09 -25.72 21.36
CA PHE A 190 3.71 -26.27 20.15
C PHE A 190 4.79 -25.40 19.52
N GLY A 191 5.03 -24.17 20.02
CA GLY A 191 5.97 -23.24 19.41
C GLY A 191 7.44 -23.69 19.40
N THR A 192 7.81 -24.67 20.23
CA THR A 192 9.15 -25.28 20.21
C THR A 192 9.28 -26.48 19.27
N GLN A 193 8.17 -27.01 18.76
CA GLN A 193 8.13 -28.26 17.99
C GLN A 193 7.63 -28.07 16.55
N VAL A 194 6.81 -27.05 16.30
CA VAL A 194 6.15 -26.82 15.01
C VAL A 194 6.48 -25.44 14.49
N ASP A 195 7.01 -25.37 13.27
CA ASP A 195 7.48 -24.13 12.63
C ASP A 195 6.36 -23.08 12.50
N ASP A 196 5.13 -23.50 12.23
CA ASP A 196 3.96 -22.63 12.11
C ASP A 196 3.62 -21.90 13.42
N TYR A 197 4.00 -22.45 14.59
CA TYR A 197 3.74 -21.87 15.91
C TYR A 197 4.97 -21.22 16.54
N GLN A 198 6.09 -21.08 15.81
CA GLN A 198 7.33 -20.51 16.36
C GLN A 198 7.22 -19.04 16.76
N ASN A 199 6.35 -18.29 16.10
CA ASN A 199 6.10 -16.87 16.36
C ASN A 199 4.62 -16.66 16.63
N PHE A 200 4.31 -15.74 17.55
CA PHE A 200 2.90 -15.38 17.81
C PHE A 200 2.20 -14.86 16.55
N GLN A 201 2.90 -14.11 15.68
CA GLN A 201 2.35 -13.62 14.42
C GLN A 201 2.05 -14.75 13.42
N SER A 202 2.79 -15.84 13.45
CA SER A 202 2.53 -17.01 12.58
C SER A 202 1.40 -17.89 13.14
N ALA A 203 1.21 -17.86 14.47
CA ALA A 203 0.17 -18.62 15.16
C ALA A 203 -1.24 -17.99 15.10
N VAL A 204 -1.32 -16.71 14.72
CA VAL A 204 -2.56 -15.92 14.54
C VAL A 204 -2.99 -15.96 13.08
#